data_AF-A0A438HI93-F1
#
_entry.id   AF-A0A438HI93-F1
#
_cell.length_a   1.000
_cell.length_b   1.000
_cell.length_c   1.000
_cell.angle_alpha   90.00
_cell.angle_beta   90.00
_cell.angle_gamma   90.00
#
_symmetry.space_group_name_H-M   'P 1'
#
loop_
_entity.id
_entity.type
_entity.pdbx_description
1 polymer ?
#
loop_
_entity_poly.entity_id
_entity_poly.type
_entity_poly.pdbx_seq_one_letter_code
_entity_poly.pdbx_strand_id
1 'polypeptide(L)'
;MKQKTFISFSGWDKGIAFVNEFNIGRFWPSTGPQCNLCVPTPVLRHGENNLVIFELESPTSELVVHSVDHPDFTCRSSSFSLLSKQAARSGKR
;
A
#
# COMPACT_ATOMS: atom_id res chain seq x y z
N MET A 1 14.04 12.62 -12.96
CA MET A 1 14.34 11.30 -12.39
C MET A 1 13.02 10.64 -12.04
N LYS A 2 12.73 9.44 -12.56
CA LYS A 2 11.50 8.72 -12.18
C LYS A 2 11.66 8.26 -10.73
N GLN A 3 10.75 8.67 -9.85
CA GLN A 3 10.75 8.26 -8.44
C GLN A 3 10.20 6.84 -8.33
N LYS A 4 10.69 6.10 -7.32
CA LYS A 4 10.09 4.82 -6.93
C LYS A 4 8.75 5.12 -6.26
N THR A 5 7.76 4.28 -6.50
CA THR A 5 6.46 4.34 -5.81
C THR A 5 6.26 3.04 -5.05
N PHE A 6 5.35 3.04 -4.10
CA PHE A 6 4.96 1.85 -3.37
C PHE A 6 3.45 1.65 -3.50
N ILE A 7 3.00 0.41 -3.58
CA ILE A 7 1.58 0.05 -3.48
C ILE A 7 1.30 -0.34 -2.03
N SER A 8 0.32 0.31 -1.42
CA SER A 8 -0.19 -0.04 -0.09
C SER A 8 -1.26 -1.09 -0.21
N PHE A 9 -1.10 -2.16 0.57
CA PHE A 9 -2.07 -3.26 0.70
C PHE A 9 -2.92 -3.12 1.96
N SER A 10 -3.02 -1.92 2.55
CA SER A 10 -3.94 -1.69 3.67
C SER A 10 -5.37 -2.07 3.28
N GLY A 11 -6.02 -2.94 4.05
CA GLY A 11 -7.36 -3.46 3.74
C GLY A 11 -7.37 -4.70 2.84
N TRP A 12 -6.21 -5.21 2.44
CA TRP A 12 -6.04 -6.54 1.86
C TRP A 12 -5.51 -7.50 2.92
N ASP A 13 -5.56 -8.80 2.65
CA ASP A 13 -5.04 -9.80 3.58
C ASP A 13 -3.75 -10.41 3.04
N LYS A 14 -3.78 -11.58 2.42
CA LYS A 14 -2.54 -12.30 2.11
C LYS A 14 -2.48 -12.62 0.64
N GLY A 15 -1.37 -12.28 -0.01
CA GLY A 15 -1.28 -12.56 -1.43
C GLY A 15 0.03 -12.21 -2.10
N ILE A 16 -0.05 -12.15 -3.43
CA ILE A 16 1.04 -11.83 -4.36
C ILE A 16 0.53 -10.78 -5.34
N ALA A 17 1.38 -9.82 -5.68
CA ALA A 17 1.03 -8.78 -6.64
C ALA A 17 2.01 -8.69 -7.81
N PHE A 18 1.49 -8.28 -8.96
CA PHE A 18 2.24 -8.08 -10.19
C PHE A 18 1.90 -6.71 -10.78
N VAL A 19 2.92 -5.98 -11.25
CA VAL A 19 2.74 -4.75 -12.04
C VAL A 19 3.34 -4.98 -13.41
N ASN A 20 2.56 -4.80 -14.48
CA ASN A 20 2.99 -5.04 -15.85
C ASN A 20 3.74 -6.38 -15.98
N GLU A 21 3.08 -7.46 -15.55
CA GLU A 21 3.58 -8.83 -15.60
C GLU A 21 4.82 -9.11 -14.70
N PHE A 22 5.36 -8.10 -14.00
CA PHE A 22 6.49 -8.24 -13.08
C PHE A 22 6.00 -8.49 -11.65
N ASN A 23 6.46 -9.59 -11.04
CA ASN A 23 6.15 -9.92 -9.64
C ASN A 23 6.81 -8.92 -8.68
N ILE A 24 6.01 -8.12 -7.98
CA ILE A 24 6.50 -7.11 -7.02
C ILE A 24 6.60 -7.64 -5.58
N GLY A 25 6.20 -8.91 -5.35
CA GLY A 25 6.40 -9.63 -4.10
C GLY A 25 5.11 -10.10 -3.43
N ARG A 26 5.28 -10.57 -2.19
CA ARG A 26 4.21 -11.04 -1.31
C ARG A 26 3.77 -9.94 -0.35
N PHE A 27 2.47 -9.76 -0.14
CA PHE A 27 1.92 -8.89 0.91
C PHE A 27 1.22 -9.73 1.98
N TRP A 28 1.28 -9.25 3.23
CA TRP A 28 0.55 -9.81 4.37
C TRP A 28 0.44 -8.77 5.49
N PRO A 29 -0.34 -7.70 5.30
CA PRO A 29 -0.39 -6.53 6.18
C PRO A 29 -1.01 -6.85 7.54
N SER A 30 -1.89 -7.87 7.63
CA SER A 30 -2.46 -8.37 8.88
C SER A 30 -1.39 -8.97 9.81
N THR A 31 -0.32 -9.54 9.25
CA THR A 31 0.84 -10.06 10.00
C THR A 31 1.95 -9.01 10.12
N GLY A 32 2.14 -8.18 9.09
CA GLY A 32 3.20 -7.16 9.04
C GLY A 32 4.63 -7.76 9.08
N PRO A 33 5.67 -6.93 9.31
CA PRO A 33 5.65 -5.46 9.37
C PRO A 33 5.49 -4.82 7.97
N GLN A 34 5.80 -5.54 6.90
CA GLN A 34 5.76 -4.98 5.54
C GLN A 34 4.33 -4.86 5.01
N CYS A 35 3.87 -3.62 4.81
CA CYS A 35 2.53 -3.31 4.29
C CYS A 35 2.52 -2.74 2.88
N ASN A 36 3.66 -2.21 2.45
CA ASN A 36 3.82 -1.64 1.14
C ASN A 36 4.82 -2.46 0.32
N LEU A 37 4.54 -2.63 -0.97
CA LEU A 37 5.48 -3.22 -1.93
C LEU A 37 6.03 -2.13 -2.83
N CYS A 38 7.36 -2.07 -2.96
CA CYS A 38 8.02 -1.15 -3.88
C CYS A 38 7.74 -1.59 -5.33
N VAL A 39 7.36 -0.64 -6.17
CA VAL A 39 7.30 -0.84 -7.63
C VAL A 39 8.56 -0.25 -8.24
N PRO A 40 9.46 -1.06 -8.81
CA PRO A 40 10.65 -0.56 -9.46
C PRO A 40 10.28 0.35 -10.63
N THR A 41 10.89 1.53 -10.68
CA THR A 41 10.74 2.50 -11.75
C THR A 41 10.83 1.92 -13.18
N PRO A 42 11.73 0.97 -13.50
CA PRO A 42 11.80 0.39 -14.84
C PRO A 42 10.57 -0.46 -15.23
N VAL A 43 9.79 -0.94 -14.27
CA VAL A 43 8.56 -1.72 -14.50
C VAL A 43 7.40 -0.80 -14.94
N LEU A 44 7.42 0.47 -14.54
CA LEU A 44 6.36 1.44 -14.85
C LEU A 44 6.44 1.97 -16.29
N ARG A 45 5.28 1.98 -16.95
CA ARG A 45 5.06 2.54 -18.29
C ARG A 45 4.40 3.92 -18.17
N HIS A 46 4.62 4.78 -19.17
CA HIS A 46 3.86 6.03 -19.27
C HIS A 46 2.42 5.71 -19.67
N GLY A 47 1.45 6.35 -19.01
CA GLY A 47 0.03 6.04 -19.21
C GLY A 47 -0.43 4.88 -18.33
N GLU A 48 -1.13 3.93 -18.93
CA GLU A 48 -1.76 2.82 -18.22
C GLU A 48 -0.74 1.77 -17.75
N ASN A 49 -0.97 1.24 -16.54
CA ASN A 49 -0.21 0.16 -15.95
C ASN A 49 -1.19 -0.89 -15.43
N ASN A 50 -0.87 -2.17 -15.63
CA ASN A 50 -1.71 -3.27 -15.18
C ASN A 50 -1.25 -3.75 -13.81
N LEU A 51 -2.17 -3.79 -12.84
CA LEU A 51 -1.97 -4.38 -11.53
C LEU A 51 -2.80 -5.66 -11.44
N VAL A 52 -2.14 -6.78 -11.14
CA VAL A 52 -2.81 -8.05 -10.86
C VAL A 52 -2.50 -8.45 -9.43
N ILE A 53 -3.55 -8.74 -8.66
CA ILE A 53 -3.46 -9.17 -7.27
C ILE A 53 -4.05 -10.56 -7.15
N PHE A 54 -3.26 -11.49 -6.61
CA PHE A 54 -3.72 -12.83 -6.22
C PHE A 54 -3.89 -12.86 -4.71
N GLU A 55 -5.12 -12.62 -4.26
CA GLU A 55 -5.55 -12.66 -2.86
C GLU A 55 -5.89 -14.10 -2.45
N LEU A 56 -5.36 -14.54 -1.31
CA LEU A 56 -5.44 -15.92 -0.82
C LEU A 56 -6.47 -16.10 0.30
N GLU A 57 -6.91 -15.01 0.92
CA GLU A 57 -7.87 -15.04 2.03
C GLU A 57 -9.11 -14.22 1.67
N SER A 58 -9.38 -13.10 2.35
CA SER A 58 -10.57 -12.28 2.08
C SER A 58 -10.19 -10.79 1.99
N PRO A 59 -10.34 -10.15 0.82
CA PRO A 59 -10.10 -8.72 0.69
C PRO A 59 -11.30 -7.92 1.22
N THR A 60 -11.07 -6.62 1.50
CA THR A 60 -12.18 -5.67 1.70
C THR A 60 -13.02 -5.51 0.43
N SER A 61 -14.31 -5.18 0.58
CA SER A 61 -15.27 -5.10 -0.54
C SER A 61 -14.95 -4.03 -1.58
N GLU A 62 -14.11 -3.05 -1.25
CA GLU A 62 -13.79 -1.94 -2.13
C GLU A 62 -12.80 -2.34 -3.25
N LEU A 63 -12.00 -3.40 -3.05
CA LEU A 63 -11.01 -3.90 -4.03
C LEU A 63 -10.10 -2.80 -4.61
N VAL A 64 -9.69 -1.87 -3.76
CA VAL A 64 -8.84 -0.71 -4.11
C VAL A 64 -7.47 -0.85 -3.45
N VAL A 65 -6.44 -0.39 -4.15
CA VAL A 65 -5.12 -0.11 -3.57
C VAL A 65 -4.76 1.35 -3.76
N HIS A 66 -3.82 1.83 -2.96
CA HIS A 66 -3.27 3.19 -3.10
C HIS A 66 -1.79 3.15 -3.43
N SER A 67 -1.35 4.02 -4.32
CA SER A 67 0.07 4.35 -4.47
C SER A 67 0.49 5.37 -3.42
N VAL A 68 1.69 5.20 -2.88
CA VAL A 68 2.29 6.11 -1.90
C VAL A 68 3.76 6.38 -2.22
N ASP A 69 4.26 7.53 -1.80
CA ASP A 69 5.61 8.01 -2.14
C ASP A 69 6.68 7.60 -1.11
N HIS A 70 6.26 7.05 0.02
CA HIS A 70 7.14 6.61 1.11
C HIS A 70 6.78 5.19 1.56
N PRO A 71 7.77 4.37 1.96
CA PRO A 71 7.48 3.04 2.47
C PRO A 71 6.78 3.13 3.84
N ASP A 72 5.82 2.21 4.05
CA ASP A 72 5.28 1.90 5.37
C ASP A 72 5.59 0.42 5.67
N PHE A 73 6.41 0.23 6.71
CA PHE A 73 6.77 -1.07 7.26
C PHE A 73 6.17 -1.25 8.66
N THR A 74 5.09 -0.57 8.99
CA THR A 74 4.48 -0.62 10.32
C THR A 74 3.01 -0.99 10.30
N CYS A 75 2.42 -1.15 9.11
CA CYS A 75 1.03 -1.61 8.95
C CYS A 75 0.01 -0.86 9.80
N ARG A 76 0.29 0.40 10.12
CA ARG A 76 -0.60 1.18 10.98
C ARG A 76 -1.88 1.41 10.22
N SER A 77 -2.97 0.83 10.75
CA SER A 77 -4.30 1.12 10.25
C SER A 77 -4.48 2.65 10.24
N SER A 78 -4.97 3.17 9.12
CA SER A 78 -5.27 4.60 8.94
C SER A 78 -6.18 5.16 10.04
N SER A 79 -6.89 4.31 10.78
CA SER A 79 -7.67 4.66 11.98
C SER A 79 -6.85 5.27 13.13
N PHE A 80 -5.55 4.97 13.28
CA PHE A 80 -4.73 5.61 14.32
C PHE A 80 -4.26 7.02 13.97
N SER A 81 -4.23 7.38 12.69
CA SER A 81 -3.75 8.70 12.24
C SER A 81 -4.77 9.82 12.45
N LEU A 82 -6.07 9.51 12.43
CA LEU A 82 -7.14 10.49 12.66
C LEU A 82 -7.21 10.97 14.12
N LEU A 83 -6.97 10.08 15.08
CA LEU A 83 -6.88 10.44 16.51
C LEU A 83 -5.70 11.40 16.79
N SER A 84 -4.56 11.19 16.12
CA SER A 84 -3.39 12.07 16.32
C SER A 84 -3.58 13.48 15.73
N LYS A 85 -4.37 13.63 14.67
CA LYS A 85 -4.68 14.95 14.07
C LYS A 85 -5.72 15.75 14.85
N GLN A 86 -6.62 15.09 15.59
CA GLN A 86 -7.56 15.78 16.48
C GLN A 86 -6.90 16.30 17.76
N ALA A 87 -5.93 15.58 18.32
CA ALA A 87 -5.19 16.03 19.49
C ALA A 87 -4.34 17.30 19.23
N ALA A 88 -3.81 17.48 18.01
CA ALA A 88 -2.98 18.63 17.67
C ALA A 88 -3.75 19.95 17.44
N ARG A 89 -5.08 19.91 17.31
CA ARG A 89 -5.93 21.12 17.12
C ARG A 89 -6.47 21.71 18.43
N SER A 90 -6.37 21.01 19.56
CA SER A 90 -6.92 21.46 20.85
C SER A 90 -5.92 22.26 21.71
N GLY A 91 -4.65 22.35 21.29
CA GLY A 91 -3.56 22.96 22.06
C GLY A 91 -3.15 24.38 21.64
N LYS A 92 -4.08 25.24 21.20
CA LYS A 92 -3.85 26.69 21.10
C LYS A 92 -4.88 27.42 21.96
N ARG A 93 -4.54 27.57 23.23
CA ARG A 93 -4.99 28.68 24.07
C ARG A 93 -3.82 29.63 24.25
#